data_AF-A0A537JH05-F1
#
_entry.id   AF-A0A537JH05-F1
#
_cell.length_a   1.000
_cell.length_b   1.000
_cell.length_c   1.000
_cell.angle_alpha   90.00
_cell.angle_beta   90.00
_cell.angle_gamma   90.00
#
_symmetry.space_group_name_H-M   'P 1'
#
loop_
_entity.id
_entity.type
_entity.pdbx_description
1 polymer ?
#
loop_
_entity_poly.entity_id
_entity_poly.type
_entity_poly.pdbx_seq_one_letter_code
_entity_poly.pdbx_strand_id
1 'polypeptide(L)'
;MARDLARRAALLGVVAALGLLPRWIDNRAILTWAFLVLLYAALAQSWNLLGGFGGQVNLGHAAFFGLGALVTRMLWLGGRPLGAALLLGAAAATGMGVVVGIPSLRLRGPYLAIGTLAVAEILRITVGNALPDVSSLPAASLATYALVPRYYLALLLAALVTAAAWW
;
A
#
# COMPACT_ATOMS: atom_id res chain seq x y z
N MET A 1 -18.73 -26.41 -0.30
CA MET A 1 -19.57 -25.88 0.80
C MET A 1 -18.91 -26.02 2.18
N ALA A 2 -18.74 -27.22 2.77
CA ALA A 2 -18.12 -27.36 4.11
C ALA A 2 -16.64 -26.94 4.17
N ARG A 3 -15.83 -27.24 3.14
CA ARG A 3 -14.42 -26.83 3.03
C ARG A 3 -14.26 -25.31 2.85
N ASP A 4 -15.22 -24.66 2.20
CA ASP A 4 -15.22 -23.20 1.99
C ASP A 4 -15.56 -22.46 3.28
N LEU A 5 -16.52 -22.99 4.06
CA LEU A 5 -16.89 -22.45 5.36
C LEU A 5 -15.72 -22.53 6.36
N ALA A 6 -15.00 -23.66 6.38
CA ALA A 6 -13.83 -23.85 7.24
C ALA A 6 -12.67 -22.90 6.88
N ARG A 7 -12.44 -22.67 5.59
CA ARG A 7 -11.44 -21.69 5.13
C ARG A 7 -11.81 -20.26 5.54
N ARG A 8 -13.08 -19.87 5.36
CA ARG A 8 -13.57 -18.55 5.79
C ARG A 8 -13.44 -18.35 7.30
N ALA A 9 -13.79 -19.36 8.09
CA ALA A 9 -13.62 -19.33 9.54
C ALA A 9 -12.15 -19.20 9.96
N ALA A 10 -11.23 -19.92 9.30
CA ALA A 10 -9.80 -19.83 9.59
C ALA A 10 -9.24 -18.42 9.33
N LEU A 11 -9.65 -17.77 8.24
CA LEU A 11 -9.20 -16.41 7.93
C LEU A 11 -9.74 -15.38 8.92
N LEU A 12 -11.02 -15.48 9.26
CA LEU A 12 -11.62 -14.62 10.28
C LEU A 12 -10.91 -14.81 11.62
N GLY A 13 -10.54 -16.05 11.96
CA GLY A 13 -9.69 -16.35 13.11
C GLY A 13 -8.32 -15.68 13.06
N VAL A 14 -7.65 -15.71 11.90
CA VAL A 14 -6.34 -15.03 11.70
C VAL A 14 -6.47 -13.51 11.82
N VAL A 15 -7.48 -12.90 11.18
CA VAL A 15 -7.74 -11.45 11.28
C VAL A 15 -8.05 -11.05 12.72
N ALA A 16 -8.86 -11.84 13.43
CA ALA A 16 -9.18 -11.61 14.83
C ALA A 16 -7.92 -11.72 15.73
N ALA A 17 -7.09 -12.74 15.51
CA ALA A 17 -5.84 -12.92 16.25
C ALA A 17 -4.88 -11.74 16.03
N LEU A 18 -4.74 -11.26 14.79
CA LEU A 18 -3.93 -10.09 14.46
C LEU A 18 -4.53 -8.79 15.05
N GLY A 19 -5.86 -8.65 15.08
CA GLY A 19 -6.53 -7.49 15.70
C GLY A 19 -6.33 -7.39 17.21
N LEU A 20 -6.15 -8.53 17.89
CA LEU A 20 -5.86 -8.59 19.32
C LEU A 20 -4.37 -8.33 19.63
N LEU A 21 -3.48 -8.45 18.65
CA LEU A 21 -2.03 -8.37 18.81
C LEU A 21 -1.55 -7.06 19.50
N PRO A 22 -2.07 -5.86 19.16
CA PRO A 22 -1.71 -4.62 19.86
C PRO A 22 -2.18 -4.52 21.30
N ARG A 23 -3.07 -5.41 21.75
CA ARG A 23 -3.62 -5.41 23.11
C ARG A 23 -2.75 -6.19 24.10
N TRP A 24 -1.92 -7.11 23.59
CA TRP A 24 -1.04 -7.96 24.40
C TRP A 24 0.44 -7.61 24.23
N ILE A 25 0.79 -6.87 23.18
CA ILE A 25 2.18 -6.52 22.85
C ILE A 25 2.33 -5.00 22.82
N ASP A 26 2.94 -4.44 23.86
CA ASP A 26 3.27 -3.01 23.93
C ASP A 26 4.62 -2.66 23.28
N ASN A 27 5.35 -3.66 22.78
CA ASN A 27 6.63 -3.43 22.12
C ASN A 27 6.45 -2.79 20.74
N ARG A 28 6.81 -1.50 20.65
CA ARG A 28 6.72 -0.69 19.43
C ARG A 28 7.46 -1.29 18.23
N ALA A 29 8.59 -1.97 18.46
CA ALA A 29 9.34 -2.61 17.37
C ALA A 29 8.49 -3.72 16.72
N ILE A 30 7.93 -4.62 17.53
CA ILE A 30 7.12 -5.74 17.05
C ILE A 30 5.88 -5.23 16.30
N LEU A 31 5.20 -4.21 16.82
CA LEU A 31 4.05 -3.60 16.16
C LEU A 31 4.42 -2.93 14.82
N THR A 32 5.62 -2.37 14.72
CA THR A 32 6.12 -1.78 13.46
C THR A 32 6.37 -2.86 12.42
N TRP A 33 7.02 -3.97 12.81
CA TRP A 33 7.21 -5.12 11.92
C TRP A 33 5.88 -5.72 11.48
N ALA A 34 4.93 -5.89 12.41
CA ALA A 34 3.61 -6.42 12.09
C ALA A 34 2.84 -5.49 11.13
N PHE A 35 2.92 -4.18 11.32
CA PHE A 35 2.39 -3.19 10.37
C PHE A 35 3.01 -3.34 8.98
N LEU A 36 4.34 -3.47 8.89
CA LEU A 36 5.03 -3.64 7.61
C LEU A 36 4.61 -4.93 6.92
N VAL A 37 4.47 -6.05 7.65
CA VAL A 37 3.98 -7.31 7.10
C VAL A 37 2.59 -7.16 6.50
N LEU A 38 1.66 -6.49 7.20
CA LEU A 38 0.31 -6.23 6.69
C LEU A 38 0.32 -5.33 5.44
N LEU A 39 1.17 -4.30 5.44
CA LEU A 39 1.34 -3.42 4.30
C LEU A 39 1.88 -4.17 3.07
N TYR A 40 2.95 -4.96 3.24
CA TYR A 40 3.52 -5.76 2.16
C TYR A 40 2.58 -6.85 1.69
N ALA A 41 1.76 -7.44 2.57
CA ALA A 41 0.71 -8.37 2.18
C ALA A 41 -0.33 -7.69 1.26
N ALA A 42 -0.78 -6.48 1.61
CA ALA A 42 -1.70 -5.72 0.76
C ALA A 42 -1.06 -5.36 -0.61
N LEU A 43 0.22 -4.96 -0.63
CA LEU A 43 0.96 -4.68 -1.86
C LEU A 43 1.14 -5.93 -2.73
N ALA A 44 1.46 -7.08 -2.12
CA ALA A 44 1.59 -8.35 -2.82
C ALA A 44 0.26 -8.76 -3.47
N GLN A 45 -0.86 -8.56 -2.79
CA GLN A 45 -2.18 -8.80 -3.38
C GLN A 45 -2.49 -7.82 -4.52
N SER A 46 -2.15 -6.54 -4.36
CA SER A 46 -2.31 -5.56 -5.45
C SER A 46 -1.49 -5.93 -6.68
N TRP A 47 -0.29 -6.48 -6.49
CA TRP A 47 0.52 -7.00 -7.59
C TRP A 47 -0.10 -8.27 -8.19
N ASN A 48 -0.64 -9.17 -7.37
CA ASN A 48 -1.32 -10.39 -7.82
C ASN A 48 -2.52 -10.11 -8.74
N LEU A 49 -3.24 -8.99 -8.52
CA LEU A 49 -4.32 -8.56 -9.42
C LEU A 49 -3.85 -8.33 -10.86
N LEU A 50 -2.65 -7.76 -11.05
CA LEU A 50 -2.08 -7.51 -12.38
C LEU A 50 -1.27 -8.69 -12.91
N GLY A 51 -0.33 -9.20 -12.10
CA GLY A 51 0.60 -10.25 -12.49
C GLY A 51 -0.02 -11.64 -12.48
N GLY A 52 -0.82 -11.95 -11.47
CA GLY A 52 -1.49 -13.25 -11.32
C GLY A 52 -2.70 -13.37 -12.23
N PHE A 53 -3.69 -12.50 -12.07
CA PHE A 53 -4.95 -12.58 -12.82
C PHE A 53 -4.85 -11.95 -14.22
N GLY A 54 -4.17 -10.81 -14.34
CA GLY A 54 -3.99 -10.10 -15.62
C GLY A 54 -2.86 -10.64 -16.50
N GLY A 55 -1.99 -11.52 -15.98
CA GLY A 55 -0.84 -12.06 -16.70
C GLY A 55 0.22 -11.01 -17.10
N GLN A 56 0.18 -9.81 -16.50
CA GLN A 56 1.04 -8.69 -16.86
C GLN A 56 2.09 -8.41 -15.78
N VAL A 57 3.37 -8.44 -16.17
CA VAL A 57 4.47 -8.13 -15.25
C VAL A 57 4.62 -6.60 -15.11
N ASN A 58 4.29 -6.07 -13.93
CA ASN A 58 4.51 -4.68 -13.56
C ASN A 58 5.67 -4.59 -12.55
N LEU A 59 6.80 -4.02 -12.99
CA LEU A 59 7.98 -3.78 -12.14
C LEU A 59 7.98 -2.36 -11.53
N GLY A 60 7.09 -1.49 -12.00
CA GLY A 60 6.93 -0.12 -11.51
C GLY A 60 5.97 0.05 -10.35
N HIS A 61 5.56 -1.03 -9.69
CA HIS A 61 4.52 -0.99 -8.65
C HIS A 61 4.83 0.00 -7.51
N ALA A 62 6.11 0.14 -7.16
CA ALA A 62 6.60 1.09 -6.16
C ALA A 62 6.33 2.56 -6.53
N ALA A 63 6.24 2.91 -7.82
CA ALA A 63 5.95 4.27 -8.27
C ALA A 63 4.53 4.71 -7.86
N PHE A 64 3.55 3.85 -8.12
CA PHE A 64 2.14 4.12 -7.81
C PHE A 64 1.91 4.18 -6.30
N PHE A 65 2.48 3.22 -5.56
CA PHE A 65 2.44 3.24 -4.10
C PHE A 65 3.15 4.48 -3.54
N GLY A 66 4.34 4.81 -4.05
CA GLY A 66 5.14 5.95 -3.63
C GLY A 66 4.43 7.28 -3.86
N LEU A 67 3.80 7.49 -5.02
CA LEU A 67 3.02 8.70 -5.29
C LEU A 67 1.83 8.83 -4.34
N GLY A 68 1.06 7.76 -4.12
CA GLY A 68 -0.06 7.77 -3.18
C GLY A 68 0.39 8.08 -1.76
N ALA A 69 1.50 7.50 -1.32
CA ALA A 69 2.12 7.79 -0.02
C ALA A 69 2.61 9.24 0.09
N LEU A 70 3.20 9.79 -0.99
CA LEU A 70 3.68 11.17 -1.05
C LEU A 70 2.53 12.17 -0.86
N VAL A 71 1.46 12.02 -1.64
CA VAL A 71 0.27 12.88 -1.55
C VAL A 71 -0.39 12.75 -0.16
N THR A 72 -0.53 11.52 0.34
CA THR A 72 -1.06 11.28 1.70
C THR A 72 -0.20 11.97 2.76
N ARG A 73 1.13 11.87 2.67
CA ARG A 73 2.07 12.51 3.60
C ARG A 73 1.91 14.03 3.57
N MET A 74 1.91 14.64 2.38
CA MET A 74 1.81 16.10 2.25
C MET A 74 0.50 16.63 2.83
N LEU A 75 -0.63 15.96 2.56
CA LEU A 75 -1.93 16.36 3.09
C LEU A 75 -2.02 16.15 4.60
N TRP A 76 -1.51 15.03 5.11
CA TRP A 76 -1.50 14.74 6.54
C TRP A 76 -0.64 15.74 7.32
N LEU A 77 0.56 16.08 6.81
CA LEU A 77 1.42 17.12 7.39
C LEU A 77 0.78 18.52 7.28
N GLY A 78 -0.02 18.76 6.23
CA GLY A 78 -0.84 19.96 6.08
C GLY A 78 -2.08 20.01 6.99
N GLY A 79 -2.22 19.08 7.94
CA GLY A 79 -3.30 19.07 8.94
C GLY A 79 -4.60 18.40 8.49
N ARG A 80 -4.64 17.79 7.29
CA ARG A 80 -5.84 17.03 6.86
C ARG A 80 -5.95 15.72 7.64
N PRO A 81 -7.18 15.26 7.94
CA PRO A 81 -7.38 13.98 8.61
C PRO A 81 -6.85 12.84 7.73
N LEU A 82 -6.23 11.84 8.38
CA LEU A 82 -5.54 10.75 7.68
C LEU A 82 -6.44 10.00 6.68
N GLY A 83 -7.73 9.80 7.00
CA GLY A 83 -8.68 9.16 6.09
C GLY A 83 -8.87 9.93 4.78
N ALA A 84 -9.05 11.25 4.86
CA ALA A 84 -9.18 12.10 3.66
C ALA A 84 -7.86 12.16 2.88
N ALA A 85 -6.73 12.23 3.58
CA ALA A 85 -5.40 12.20 2.96
C ALA A 85 -5.16 10.88 2.20
N LEU A 86 -5.57 9.74 2.78
CA LEU A 86 -5.48 8.43 2.13
C LEU A 86 -6.37 8.32 0.89
N LEU A 87 -7.60 8.83 0.94
CA LEU A 87 -8.49 8.82 -0.23
C LEU A 87 -7.97 9.69 -1.37
N LEU A 88 -7.44 10.87 -1.06
CA LEU A 88 -6.83 11.75 -2.06
C LEU A 88 -5.51 11.18 -2.59
N GLY A 89 -4.72 10.52 -1.74
CA GLY A 89 -3.54 9.76 -2.16
C GLY A 89 -3.89 8.59 -3.08
N ALA A 90 -4.95 7.85 -2.77
CA ALA A 90 -5.48 6.79 -3.63
C ALA A 90 -5.94 7.36 -4.98
N ALA A 91 -6.69 8.47 -4.97
CA ALA A 91 -7.12 9.16 -6.20
C ALA A 91 -5.92 9.62 -7.06
N ALA A 92 -4.86 10.15 -6.44
CA ALA A 92 -3.65 10.54 -7.16
C ALA A 92 -2.92 9.33 -7.75
N ALA A 93 -2.79 8.23 -7.01
CA ALA A 93 -2.20 6.99 -7.50
C ALA A 93 -3.03 6.38 -8.65
N THR A 94 -4.37 6.40 -8.54
CA THR A 94 -5.28 6.00 -9.62
C THR A 94 -5.11 6.89 -10.85
N GLY A 95 -5.04 8.22 -10.67
CA GLY A 95 -4.80 9.16 -11.77
C GLY A 95 -3.49 8.87 -12.50
N MET A 96 -2.40 8.65 -11.76
CA MET A 96 -1.13 8.21 -12.35
C MET A 96 -1.26 6.85 -13.04
N GLY A 97 -1.98 5.91 -12.42
CA GLY A 97 -2.32 4.62 -13.01
C GLY A 97 -3.05 4.73 -14.35
N VAL A 98 -3.95 5.70 -14.50
CA VAL A 98 -4.64 5.97 -15.78
C VAL A 98 -3.67 6.59 -16.80
N VAL A 99 -2.92 7.60 -16.39
CA VAL A 99 -1.96 8.31 -17.28
C VAL A 99 -0.88 7.37 -17.80
N VAL A 100 -0.35 6.48 -16.95
CA VAL A 100 0.66 5.48 -17.32
C VAL A 100 0.02 4.24 -17.95
N GLY A 101 -1.14 3.82 -17.45
CA GLY A 101 -1.84 2.63 -17.90
C GLY A 101 -2.30 2.71 -19.34
N ILE A 102 -2.89 3.82 -19.77
CA ILE A 102 -3.36 4.01 -21.15
C ILE A 102 -2.25 3.75 -22.20
N PRO A 103 -1.06 4.36 -22.12
CA PRO A 103 0.02 4.05 -23.05
C PRO A 103 0.59 2.64 -22.82
N SER A 104 0.65 2.17 -21.57
CA SER A 104 1.11 0.81 -21.24
C SER A 104 0.26 -0.29 -21.88
N LEU A 105 -1.05 -0.09 -22.08
CA LEU A 105 -1.91 -1.05 -22.78
C LEU A 105 -1.51 -1.29 -24.25
N ARG A 106 -0.72 -0.39 -24.85
CA ARG A 106 -0.19 -0.55 -26.21
C ARG A 106 1.07 -1.42 -26.26
N LEU A 107 1.72 -1.64 -25.11
CA LEU A 107 2.93 -2.45 -25.00
C LEU A 107 2.57 -3.92 -24.81
N ARG A 108 3.36 -4.83 -25.40
CA ARG A 108 3.13 -6.27 -25.32
C ARG A 108 4.36 -6.98 -24.75
N GLY A 109 4.12 -8.01 -23.94
CA GLY A 109 5.18 -8.85 -23.40
C GLY A 109 6.19 -8.06 -22.52
N PRO A 110 7.51 -8.26 -22.70
CA PRO A 110 8.53 -7.67 -21.83
C PRO A 110 8.57 -6.12 -21.81
N TYR A 111 8.07 -5.46 -22.86
CA TYR A 111 8.11 -4.01 -22.97
C TYR A 111 7.27 -3.30 -21.89
N LEU A 112 6.19 -3.93 -21.41
CA LEU A 112 5.37 -3.39 -20.32
C LEU A 112 6.15 -3.33 -19.00
N ALA A 113 6.90 -4.39 -18.69
CA ALA A 113 7.73 -4.45 -17.50
C ALA A 113 8.82 -3.38 -17.51
N ILE A 114 9.50 -3.22 -18.65
CA ILE A 114 10.54 -2.18 -18.83
C ILE A 114 9.94 -0.77 -18.74
N GLY A 115 8.80 -0.53 -19.39
CA GLY A 115 8.13 0.76 -19.37
C GLY A 115 7.70 1.18 -17.96
N THR A 116 7.12 0.25 -17.19
CA THR A 116 6.71 0.52 -15.80
C THR A 116 7.93 0.72 -14.88
N LEU A 117 9.03 -0.02 -15.09
CA LEU A 117 10.28 0.18 -14.37
C LEU A 117 10.88 1.58 -14.64
N ALA A 118 10.88 2.02 -15.90
CA ALA A 118 11.36 3.36 -16.26
C ALA A 118 10.54 4.45 -15.56
N VAL A 119 9.21 4.31 -15.50
CA VAL A 119 8.34 5.24 -14.77
C VAL A 119 8.69 5.30 -13.28
N ALA A 120 8.96 4.15 -12.66
CA ALA A 120 9.38 4.11 -11.25
C ALA A 120 10.72 4.82 -11.02
N GLU A 121 11.68 4.63 -11.92
CA GLU A 121 12.99 5.23 -11.79
C GLU A 121 12.94 6.75 -12.03
N ILE A 122 12.18 7.21 -13.02
CA ILE A 122 11.93 8.64 -13.25
C ILE A 122 11.35 9.26 -11.98
N LEU A 123 10.30 8.65 -11.41
CA LEU A 123 9.68 9.19 -10.20
C LEU A 123 10.65 9.20 -9.01
N ARG A 124 11.43 8.14 -8.82
CA ARG A 124 12.45 8.03 -7.75
C ARG A 124 13.46 9.17 -7.84
N ILE A 125 14.00 9.41 -9.04
CA ILE A 125 15.00 10.46 -9.27
C ILE A 125 14.37 11.85 -9.12
N THR A 126 13.21 12.10 -9.75
CA THR A 126 12.54 13.40 -9.70
C THR A 126 12.16 13.77 -8.26
N VAL A 127 11.54 12.87 -7.51
CA VAL A 127 11.15 13.12 -6.12
C VAL A 127 12.40 13.26 -5.23
N GLY A 128 13.41 12.40 -5.41
CA GLY A 128 14.65 12.50 -4.64
C GLY A 128 15.39 13.82 -4.83
N ASN A 129 15.38 14.36 -6.06
CA ASN A 129 16.02 15.64 -6.37
C ASN A 129 15.16 16.85 -5.95
N ALA A 130 13.84 16.79 -6.17
CA ALA A 130 12.95 17.91 -5.88
C ALA A 130 12.61 18.02 -4.38
N LEU A 131 12.59 16.90 -3.66
CA LEU A 131 12.16 16.80 -2.27
C LEU A 131 13.16 15.93 -1.47
N PRO A 132 14.40 16.41 -1.24
CA PRO A 132 15.44 15.62 -0.58
C PRO A 132 15.04 15.16 0.84
N ASP A 133 14.25 15.96 1.56
CA ASP A 133 13.80 15.66 2.92
C ASP A 133 12.48 14.86 2.98
N VAL A 134 12.02 14.30 1.87
CA VAL A 134 10.74 13.55 1.83
C VAL A 134 10.76 12.31 2.72
N SER A 135 11.94 11.70 2.89
CA SER A 135 12.15 10.48 3.67
C SER A 135 12.19 10.72 5.18
N SER A 136 12.30 11.98 5.62
CA SER A 136 12.30 12.34 7.04
C SER A 136 10.91 12.81 7.49
N LEU A 137 10.60 12.61 8.77
CA LEU A 137 9.39 13.14 9.41
C LEU A 137 9.80 14.26 10.37
N PRO A 138 9.12 15.42 10.36
CA PRO A 138 9.38 16.49 11.32
C PRO A 138 9.22 16.00 12.77
N ALA A 139 10.07 16.49 13.68
CA ALA A 139 10.06 16.06 15.09
C ALA A 139 8.69 16.25 15.78
N ALA A 140 8.00 17.35 15.47
CA ALA A 140 6.64 17.61 15.98
C ALA A 140 5.63 16.53 15.56
N SER A 141 5.77 15.99 14.34
CA SER A 141 4.91 14.93 13.81
C SER A 141 5.28 13.55 14.38
N LEU A 142 6.53 13.35 14.78
CA LEU A 142 6.99 12.15 15.49
C LEU A 142 6.43 12.09 16.92
N ALA A 143 6.34 13.22 17.60
CA ALA A 143 5.78 13.31 18.95
C ALA A 143 4.30 12.91 19.00
N THR A 144 3.54 13.25 17.97
CA THR A 144 2.11 12.92 17.84
C THR A 144 1.87 11.59 17.11
N TYR A 145 2.92 10.83 16.83
CA TYR A 145 2.82 9.60 16.03
C TYR A 145 2.21 8.46 16.86
N ALA A 146 0.95 8.13 16.56
CA ALA A 146 0.31 6.91 17.07
C ALA A 146 0.44 5.76 16.06
N LEU A 147 1.02 4.64 16.49
CA LEU A 147 1.19 3.44 15.66
C LEU A 147 -0.07 2.58 15.64
N VAL A 148 -0.74 2.41 16.78
CA VAL A 148 -1.87 1.50 16.95
C VAL A 148 -3.03 1.79 15.98
N PRO A 149 -3.49 3.05 15.78
CA PRO A 149 -4.55 3.33 14.80
C PRO A 149 -4.14 3.00 13.36
N ARG A 150 -2.86 3.20 13.02
CA ARG A 150 -2.32 2.90 11.68
C ARG A 150 -2.16 1.40 11.45
N TYR A 151 -1.84 0.64 12.50
CA TYR A 151 -1.86 -0.82 12.47
C TYR A 151 -3.25 -1.35 12.12
N TYR A 152 -4.30 -0.85 12.79
CA TYR A 152 -5.68 -1.25 12.48
C TYR A 152 -6.10 -0.87 11.06
N LEU A 153 -5.67 0.29 10.56
CA LEU A 153 -5.88 0.67 9.16
C LEU A 153 -5.19 -0.30 8.19
N ALA A 154 -3.93 -0.67 8.45
CA ALA A 154 -3.22 -1.64 7.62
C ALA A 154 -3.88 -3.02 7.67
N LEU A 155 -4.34 -3.46 8.85
CA LEU A 155 -5.07 -4.73 9.01
C LEU A 155 -6.38 -4.72 8.22
N LEU A 156 -7.16 -3.64 8.32
CA LEU A 156 -8.39 -3.46 7.57
C LEU A 156 -8.13 -3.47 6.06
N LEU A 157 -7.14 -2.72 5.59
CA LEU A 157 -6.76 -2.71 4.16
C LEU A 157 -6.30 -4.08 3.68
N ALA A 158 -5.43 -4.76 4.42
CA ALA A 158 -4.97 -6.11 4.07
C ALA A 158 -6.16 -7.09 3.99
N ALA A 159 -7.06 -7.08 4.98
CA ALA A 159 -8.24 -7.93 4.98
C ALA A 159 -9.18 -7.64 3.80
N LEU A 160 -9.43 -6.35 3.50
CA LEU A 160 -10.25 -5.94 2.37
C LEU A 160 -9.64 -6.38 1.04
N VAL A 161 -8.34 -6.18 0.84
CA VAL A 161 -7.66 -6.56 -0.41
C VAL A 161 -7.59 -8.09 -0.56
N THR A 162 -7.35 -8.83 0.52
CA THR A 162 -7.39 -10.31 0.47
C THR A 162 -8.80 -10.83 0.18
N ALA A 163 -9.84 -10.24 0.78
CA ALA A 163 -11.21 -10.53 0.39
C ALA A 163 -11.44 -10.20 -1.09
N ALA A 164 -10.85 -9.11 -1.56
CA ALA A 164 -10.93 -8.66 -2.95
C ALA A 164 -10.17 -9.48 -3.99
N ALA A 165 -9.28 -10.35 -3.56
CA ALA A 165 -8.60 -11.30 -4.43
C ALA A 165 -9.28 -12.69 -4.42
N TRP A 166 -10.31 -12.87 -3.58
CA TRP A 166 -10.96 -14.17 -3.35
C TRP A 166 -12.21 -14.41 -4.20
N TRP A 167 -12.60 -13.48 -5.05
CA TRP A 167 -13.62 -13.69 -6.07
C TRP A 167 -12.99 -13.98 -7.41
#